data_AF-A0A968REQ8-F1
#
_entry.id   AF-A0A968REQ8-F1
#
_cell.length_a   1.000
_cell.length_b   1.000
_cell.length_c   1.000
_cell.angle_alpha   90.00
_cell.angle_beta   90.00
_cell.angle_gamma   90.00
#
_symmetry.space_group_name_H-M   'P 1'
#
loop_
_entity.id
_entity.type
_entity.pdbx_description
1 polymer ?
#
loop_
_entity_poly.entity_id
_entity_poly.type
_entity_poly.pdbx_seq_one_letter_code
_entity_poly.pdbx_strand_id
1 'polypeptide(L)' 'MTFEAVLNLVKQLSVAEKLRLIKSIVPEIERELVVAQTPRKSLWGLCADLGTAPSAEDIDEVRSEEWANFPREDF' A
#
# COMPACT_ATOMS: atom_id res chain seq x y z
N MET A 1 6.94 -33.15 0.31
CA MET A 1 5.50 -33.14 0.66
C MET A 1 4.80 -32.22 -0.33
N THR A 2 3.67 -32.61 -0.93
CA THR A 2 2.94 -31.75 -1.89
C THR A 2 1.88 -30.92 -1.17
N PHE A 3 1.44 -29.80 -1.76
CA PHE A 3 0.35 -29.00 -1.22
C PHE A 3 -0.92 -29.82 -1.01
N GLU A 4 -1.29 -30.64 -2.01
CA GLU A 4 -2.47 -31.50 -1.92
C GLU A 4 -2.39 -32.51 -0.78
N ALA A 5 -1.20 -33.07 -0.52
CA ALA A 5 -1.01 -33.97 0.61
C ALA A 5 -1.22 -33.25 1.94
N VAL A 6 -0.71 -32.02 2.10
CA VAL A 6 -0.91 -31.19 3.30
C VAL A 6 -2.37 -30.82 3.46
N LEU A 7 -3.03 -30.38 2.38
CA LEU A 7 -4.44 -29.99 2.40
C LEU A 7 -5.33 -31.16 2.83
N ASN A 8 -5.04 -32.37 2.33
CA ASN A 8 -5.78 -33.57 2.73
C ASN A 8 -5.59 -33.92 4.21
N LEU A 9 -4.41 -33.68 4.80
CA LEU A 9 -4.19 -33.84 6.24
C LEU A 9 -4.96 -32.78 7.05
N VAL A 10 -4.91 -31.51 6.64
CA VAL A 10 -5.64 -30.43 7.30
C VAL A 10 -7.16 -30.66 7.26
N LYS A 11 -7.69 -31.26 6.18
CA LYS A 11 -9.11 -31.61 6.07
C LYS A 11 -9.57 -32.59 7.15
N GLN A 12 -8.70 -33.50 7.63
CA GLN A 12 -9.02 -34.47 8.68
C GLN A 12 -9.08 -33.86 10.09
N LEU A 13 -8.58 -32.63 10.28
CA LEU A 13 -8.62 -31.95 11.57
C LEU A 13 -10.06 -31.54 11.95
N SER A 14 -10.31 -31.49 13.26
CA SER A 14 -11.51 -30.87 13.81
C SER A 14 -11.54 -29.37 13.49
N VAL A 15 -12.73 -28.76 13.60
CA VAL A 15 -12.89 -27.31 13.37
C VAL A 15 -11.99 -26.49 14.33
N ALA A 16 -11.89 -26.90 15.59
CA ALA A 16 -11.05 -26.22 16.58
C ALA A 16 -9.55 -26.27 16.22
N GLU A 17 -9.08 -27.41 15.73
CA GLU A 17 -7.68 -27.58 15.30
C GLU A 17 -7.37 -26.79 14.02
N LYS A 18 -8.30 -26.74 13.06
CA LYS A 18 -8.18 -25.89 11.87
C LYS A 18 -8.03 -24.42 12.26
N LEU A 19 -8.85 -23.94 13.21
CA LEU A 19 -8.75 -22.57 13.71
C LEU A 19 -7.42 -22.31 14.42
N ARG A 20 -6.93 -23.28 15.20
CA ARG A 20 -5.61 -23.18 15.85
C ARG A 20 -4.48 -23.10 14.83
N LEU A 21 -4.54 -23.90 13.78
CA LEU A 21 -3.57 -23.91 12.68
C LEU A 21 -3.54 -22.57 11.94
N ILE A 22 -4.72 -22.02 11.60
CA ILE A 22 -4.83 -20.71 10.96
C ILE A 22 -4.21 -19.63 11.87
N LYS A 23 -4.54 -19.63 13.17
CA LYS A 23 -3.97 -18.68 14.13
C LYS A 23 -2.45 -18.77 14.25
N SER A 24 -1.85 -19.95 14.06
CA SER A 24 -0.39 -20.08 14.11
C SER A 24 0.30 -19.68 12.82
N ILE A 25 -0.28 -19.99 11.66
CA ILE A 25 0.39 -19.82 10.36
C ILE A 25 0.21 -18.43 9.75
N VAL A 26 -0.90 -17.75 10.03
CA VAL A 26 -1.16 -16.40 9.49
C VAL A 26 -0.08 -15.39 9.90
N PRO A 27 0.37 -15.31 11.17
CA PRO A 27 1.44 -14.38 11.55
C PRO A 27 2.79 -14.68 10.90
N GLU A 28 3.06 -15.95 10.57
CA GLU A 28 4.27 -16.36 9.86
C GLU A 28 4.24 -15.85 8.41
N ILE A 29 3.10 -16.07 7.72
CA ILE A 29 2.86 -15.54 6.37
C ILE A 29 2.96 -14.02 6.36
N GLU A 30 2.35 -13.32 7.33
CA GLU A 30 2.44 -11.86 7.43
C GLU A 30 3.89 -11.37 7.54
N ARG A 31 4.73 -12.03 8.33
CA ARG A 31 6.16 -11.68 8.45
C ARG A 31 6.89 -11.89 7.14
N GLU A 32 6.64 -13.00 6.44
CA GLU A 32 7.24 -13.27 5.13
C GLU A 32 6.81 -12.24 4.08
N LEU A 33 5.55 -11.80 4.10
CA LEU A 33 5.03 -10.76 3.22
C LEU A 33 5.62 -9.38 3.51
N VAL A 34 5.87 -9.04 4.78
CA VAL A 34 6.46 -7.75 5.18
C VAL A 34 7.92 -7.60 4.72
N VAL A 35 8.63 -8.71 4.47
CA VAL A 35 10.03 -8.69 3.99
C VAL A 35 10.17 -8.19 2.55
N ALA A 36 9.08 -8.10 1.78
CA ALA A 36 9.11 -7.60 0.40
C ALA A 36 8.84 -6.09 0.27
N GLN A 37 9.22 -5.26 1.26
CA GLN A 37 9.29 -3.81 1.02
C GLN A 37 10.48 -3.52 0.10
N THR A 38 10.25 -3.59 -1.21
CA THR A 38 11.17 -3.00 -2.18
C THR A 38 11.48 -1.58 -1.74
N PRO A 39 12.75 -1.16 -1.69
CA PRO A 39 13.09 0.19 -1.27
C PRO A 39 12.26 1.17 -2.10
N ARG A 40 11.45 1.98 -1.42
CA ARG A 40 10.63 2.99 -2.09
C ARG A 40 11.59 3.91 -2.85
N LYS A 41 11.36 4.07 -4.15
CA LYS A 41 12.11 5.06 -4.93
C LYS A 41 11.88 6.43 -4.29
N SER A 42 12.96 7.19 -4.10
CA SER A 42 12.85 8.56 -3.61
C SER A 42 11.95 9.36 -4.55
N LEU A 43 10.99 10.11 -3.98
CA LEU A 43 10.15 11.03 -4.75
C LEU A 43 11.02 12.04 -5.53
N TRP A 44 12.15 12.44 -4.95
CA TRP A 44 13.13 13.28 -5.62
C TRP A 44 13.66 12.65 -6.91
N GLY A 45 13.97 11.35 -6.88
CA GLY A 45 14.45 10.63 -8.05
C GLY A 45 13.35 10.38 -9.09
N LEU A 46 12.09 10.25 -8.65
CA LEU A 46 10.94 10.11 -9.53
C LEU A 46 10.60 11.40 -10.28
N CYS A 47 10.91 12.56 -9.71
CA CYS A 47 10.63 13.87 -10.30
C CYS A 47 11.85 14.53 -10.95
N ALA A 48 12.98 13.80 -11.11
CA ALA A 48 14.23 14.38 -11.58
C ALA A 48 14.15 14.93 -13.02
N ASP A 49 13.23 14.39 -13.83
CA ASP A 49 12.93 14.82 -15.19
C ASP A 49 12.02 16.06 -15.26
N LEU A 50 11.32 16.40 -14.18
CA LEU A 50 10.46 17.58 -14.08
C LEU A 50 11.26 18.88 -13.86
N GLY A 51 12.57 18.78 -13.62
CA GLY A 51 13.45 19.92 -13.40
C GLY A 51 13.32 20.54 -12.01
N THR A 52 13.61 21.83 -11.89
CA THR A 52 13.55 22.56 -10.62
C THR A 52 12.09 22.69 -10.16
N ALA A 53 11.82 22.33 -8.90
CA ALA A 53 10.50 22.54 -8.32
C ALA A 53 10.17 24.05 -8.26
N PRO A 54 8.90 24.44 -8.50
CA PRO A 54 8.47 25.83 -8.38
C PRO A 54 8.67 26.36 -6.95
N SER A 55 8.84 27.68 -6.82
CA SER A 55 8.93 28.33 -5.51
C SER A 55 7.58 28.32 -4.79
N ALA A 56 7.59 28.63 -3.49
CA ALA A 56 6.34 28.75 -2.73
C ALA A 56 5.47 29.87 -3.30
N GLU A 57 6.10 30.97 -3.70
CA GLU A 57 5.49 32.13 -4.32
C GLU A 57 4.81 31.75 -5.64
N ASP A 58 5.50 31.02 -6.53
CA ASP A 58 4.93 30.55 -7.81
C ASP A 58 3.70 29.65 -7.58
N ILE A 59 3.76 28.77 -6.58
CA ILE A 59 2.65 27.86 -6.24
C ILE A 59 1.44 28.65 -5.73
N ASP A 60 1.67 29.66 -4.89
CA ASP A 60 0.60 30.46 -4.31
C ASP A 60 -0.07 31.37 -5.35
N GLU A 61 0.70 31.93 -6.29
CA GLU A 61 0.19 32.69 -7.43
C GLU A 61 -0.73 31.83 -8.30
N VAL A 62 -0.23 30.69 -8.80
CA VAL A 62 -1.02 29.78 -9.64
C VAL A 62 -2.27 29.27 -8.90
N ARG A 63 -2.16 28.96 -7.59
CA ARG A 63 -3.33 28.56 -6.79
C ARG A 63 -4.38 29.66 -6.76
N SER A 64 -3.97 30.91 -6.56
CA SER A 64 -4.88 32.07 -6.56
C SER A 64 -5.58 32.23 -7.91
N GLU A 65 -4.85 32.10 -9.02
CA GLU A 65 -5.39 32.20 -10.38
C GLU A 65 -6.43 31.10 -10.69
N GLU A 66 -6.08 29.84 -10.40
CA GLU A 66 -6.97 28.70 -10.62
C GLU A 66 -8.24 28.78 -9.74
N TRP A 67 -8.09 29.24 -8.49
CA TRP A 67 -9.20 29.33 -7.54
C TRP A 67 -10.06 30.59 -7.74
N ALA A 68 -9.57 31.60 -8.45
CA ALA A 68 -10.35 32.80 -8.78
C ALA A 68 -11.56 32.46 -9.67
N ASN A 69 -11.43 31.46 -10.54
CA ASN A 69 -12.48 31.01 -11.45
C ASN A 69 -13.22 29.75 -10.96
N PHE A 70 -12.91 29.27 -9.75
CA PHE A 70 -13.55 28.08 -9.22
C PHE A 70 -15.02 28.39 -8.91
N PRO A 71 -15.98 27.64 -9.47
CA PRO A 71 -17.39 27.92 -9.26
C PRO A 71 -17.72 27.80 -7.77
N ARG A 72 -18.11 28.91 -7.16
CA ARG A 72 -18.62 28.95 -5.80
C ARG A 72 -20.14 28.84 -5.87
N GLU A 73 -20.71 27.96 -5.06
CA GLU A 73 -22.15 27.98 -4.79
C GLU A 73 -22.42 29.18 -3.87
N ASP A 74 -22.36 30.38 -4.44
CA ASP A 74 -22.83 31.59 -3.78
C ASP A 74 -24.37 31.54 -3.86
N PHE A 75 -25.00 31.16 -2.74
CA PHE A 75 -26.45 31.25 -2.51
C PHE A 75 -26.88 32.70 -2.26
#